data_AF-A0AAV0AGZ5-F1
#
_entry.id   AF-A0AAV0AGZ5-F1
#
_cell.length_a   1.000
_cell.length_b   1.000
_cell.length_c   1.000
_cell.angle_alpha   90.00
_cell.angle_beta   90.00
_cell.angle_gamma   90.00
#
_symmetry.space_group_name_H-M   'P 1'
#
loop_
_entity.id
_entity.type
_entity.pdbx_description
1 polymer ?
#
loop_
_entity_poly.entity_id
_entity_poly.type
_entity_poly.pdbx_seq_one_letter_code
_entity_poly.pdbx_strand_id
1 'polypeptide(L)'
;HRIRFESHPDDADRSGNSQAGTIVDKVLGDLLLYNFFLQSQAGVKGTSCPTRYILLQDETNYTVNDLQNIANSLCSGFQRATRSV
;
A
#
# COMPACT_ATOMS: atom_id res chain seq x y z
N HIS A 1 3.44 4.54 11.94
CA HIS A 1 1.98 4.64 12.16
C HIS A 1 1.47 3.33 12.78
N ARG A 2 0.29 3.33 13.41
CA ARG A 2 -0.27 2.15 14.13
C ARG A 2 -1.34 1.37 13.36
N ILE A 3 -1.59 1.75 12.11
CA ILE A 3 -2.60 1.09 11.26
C ILE A 3 -2.07 -0.25 10.76
N ARG A 4 -2.95 -1.25 10.76
CA ARG A 4 -2.77 -2.60 10.23
C ARG A 4 -3.97 -2.92 9.36
N PHE A 5 -3.76 -3.72 8.32
CA PHE A 5 -4.86 -4.24 7.52
C PHE A 5 -5.27 -5.62 8.04
N GLU A 6 -6.58 -5.82 8.08
CA GLU A 6 -7.18 -7.12 8.34
C GLU A 6 -7.84 -7.58 7.05
N SER A 7 -7.56 -8.81 6.64
CA SER A 7 -8.15 -9.45 5.48
C SER A 7 -9.10 -10.56 5.93
N HIS A 8 -10.19 -10.75 5.17
CA HIS A 8 -11.01 -11.94 5.32
C HIS A 8 -10.16 -13.19 5.06
N PRO A 9 -10.36 -14.31 5.77
CA PRO A 9 -9.55 -15.52 5.59
C PRO A 9 -9.44 -16.00 4.13
N ASP A 10 -10.49 -15.81 3.33
CA ASP A 10 -10.52 -16.19 1.92
C ASP A 10 -9.66 -15.30 1.02
N ASP A 11 -9.42 -14.06 1.43
CA ASP A 11 -8.63 -13.06 0.69
C ASP A 11 -7.23 -12.86 1.28
N ALA A 12 -6.90 -13.58 2.34
CA ALA A 12 -5.62 -13.45 3.03
C ALA A 12 -4.48 -14.17 2.29
N ASP A 13 -3.27 -13.64 2.42
CA ASP A 13 -2.06 -14.30 1.98
C ASP A 13 -1.71 -15.50 2.88
N ARG A 14 -0.65 -16.23 2.53
CA ARG A 14 -0.21 -17.43 3.28
C ARG A 14 0.13 -17.17 4.74
N SER A 15 0.38 -15.92 5.11
CA SER A 15 0.70 -15.51 6.48
C SER A 15 -0.51 -14.95 7.23
N GLY A 16 -1.68 -14.90 6.59
CA GLY A 16 -2.90 -14.31 7.14
C GLY A 16 -2.98 -12.79 6.97
N ASN A 17 -2.05 -12.18 6.24
CA ASN A 17 -2.05 -10.74 5.96
C ASN A 17 -2.79 -10.43 4.67
N SER A 18 -3.12 -9.16 4.44
CA SER A 18 -3.70 -8.74 3.16
C SER A 18 -2.75 -8.99 1.98
N GLN A 19 -3.32 -9.18 0.78
CA GLN A 19 -2.52 -9.42 -0.42
C GLN A 19 -1.55 -8.26 -0.71
N ALA A 20 -0.43 -8.57 -1.34
CA ALA A 20 0.48 -7.56 -1.87
C ALA A 20 -0.25 -6.72 -2.94
N GLY A 21 -0.09 -5.40 -2.88
CA GLY A 21 -0.83 -4.44 -3.71
C GLY A 21 -2.14 -3.94 -3.09
N THR A 22 -2.50 -4.35 -1.88
CA THR A 22 -3.73 -3.84 -1.22
C THR A 22 -3.60 -2.35 -0.94
N ILE A 23 -4.56 -1.56 -1.42
CA ILE A 23 -4.62 -0.11 -1.23
C ILE A 23 -5.90 0.27 -0.46
N VAL A 24 -5.77 1.18 0.50
CA VAL A 24 -6.89 1.76 1.26
C VAL A 24 -6.75 3.27 1.28
N ASP A 25 -7.68 3.97 0.63
CA ASP A 25 -7.69 5.44 0.50
C ASP A 25 -8.97 6.09 1.06
N LYS A 26 -10.11 5.40 1.05
CA LYS A 26 -11.43 5.97 1.39
C LYS A 26 -11.77 6.04 2.89
N VAL A 27 -11.09 5.28 3.74
CA VAL A 27 -11.53 5.07 5.14
C VAL A 27 -10.71 5.88 6.16
N LEU A 28 -9.47 6.26 5.80
CA LEU A 28 -8.48 6.83 6.73
C LEU A 28 -7.79 8.09 6.16
N GLY A 29 -8.44 8.74 5.18
CA GLY A 29 -7.96 9.96 4.57
C GLY A 29 -7.91 11.12 5.57
N ASP A 30 -6.93 12.00 5.39
CA ASP A 30 -6.87 13.27 6.10
C ASP A 30 -7.83 14.22 5.39
N LEU A 31 -8.47 15.11 6.15
CA LEU A 31 -9.48 16.02 5.62
C LEU A 31 -8.86 17.10 4.72
N LEU A 32 -7.56 17.37 4.90
CA LEU A 32 -6.84 18.43 4.19
C LEU A 32 -5.98 17.92 3.04
N LEU A 33 -5.36 16.75 3.20
CA LEU A 33 -4.42 16.20 2.25
C LEU A 33 -4.83 14.80 1.84
N TYR A 34 -4.81 14.56 0.53
CA TYR A 34 -5.03 13.22 0.02
C TYR A 34 -3.92 12.28 0.50
N ASN A 35 -4.31 11.16 1.09
CA ASN A 35 -3.39 10.11 1.50
C ASN A 35 -4.04 8.74 1.41
N PHE A 36 -3.19 7.74 1.23
CA PHE A 36 -3.60 6.34 1.11
C PHE A 36 -2.59 5.44 1.83
N PHE A 37 -3.03 4.24 2.17
CA PHE A 37 -2.19 3.18 2.69
C PHE A 37 -2.02 2.11 1.62
N LEU A 38 -0.80 1.63 1.42
CA LEU A 38 -0.46 0.58 0.46
C LEU A 38 0.36 -0.51 1.17
N GLN A 39 -0.11 -1.75 1.04
CA GLN A 39 0.66 -2.94 1.41
C GLN A 39 1.32 -3.51 0.16
N SER A 40 2.51 -3.02 -0.18
CA SER A 40 3.24 -3.40 -1.41
C SER A 40 3.79 -4.83 -1.40
N GLN A 41 4.03 -5.40 -0.21
CA GLN A 41 4.68 -6.69 -0.03
C GLN A 41 3.77 -7.71 0.66
N ALA A 42 3.96 -8.99 0.34
CA ALA A 42 3.30 -10.09 1.03
C ALA A 42 3.90 -10.26 2.45
N GLY A 43 3.05 -10.57 3.42
CA GLY A 43 3.48 -10.86 4.78
C GLY A 43 4.32 -12.13 4.82
N VAL A 44 5.51 -12.05 5.41
CA VAL A 44 6.37 -13.24 5.62
C VAL A 44 6.19 -13.78 7.04
N LYS A 45 6.10 -12.89 8.04
CA LYS A 45 5.95 -13.25 9.44
C LYS A 45 5.32 -12.11 10.23
N GLY A 46 4.41 -12.46 11.14
CA GLY A 46 3.68 -11.48 11.96
C GLY A 46 2.66 -10.70 11.14
N THR A 47 2.26 -9.53 11.64
CA THR A 47 1.30 -8.66 10.96
C THR A 47 2.01 -7.59 10.15
N SER A 48 1.71 -7.53 8.85
CA SER A 48 2.25 -6.54 7.91
C SER A 48 1.88 -5.12 8.31
N CYS A 49 2.81 -4.20 8.08
CA CYS A 49 2.63 -2.77 8.34
C CYS A 49 2.48 -2.04 6.99
N PRO A 50 1.26 -1.67 6.58
CA PRO A 50 1.04 -1.01 5.28
C PRO A 50 1.62 0.40 5.29
N THR A 51 2.33 0.81 4.24
CA THR A 51 2.97 2.13 4.17
C THR A 51 1.94 3.22 3.90
N ARG A 52 1.99 4.33 4.65
CA ARG A 52 1.17 5.53 4.40
C ARG A 52 1.86 6.46 3.41
N TYR A 53 1.19 6.79 2.33
CA TYR A 53 1.62 7.78 1.35
C TYR A 53 0.75 9.03 1.49
N ILE A 54 1.38 10.20 1.56
CA ILE A 54 0.70 11.49 1.68
C ILE A 54 1.10 12.34 0.49
N LEU A 55 0.12 12.78 -0.29
CA LEU A 55 0.34 13.74 -1.38
C LEU A 55 0.37 15.15 -0.79
N LEU A 56 1.56 15.73 -0.76
CA LEU A 56 1.79 17.10 -0.28
C LEU A 56 1.54 18.13 -1.37
N GLN A 57 1.95 17.81 -2.59
CA GLN A 57 1.84 18.66 -3.76
C GLN A 57 1.79 17.76 -5.00
N ASP A 58 0.87 18.08 -5.91
CA ASP A 58 0.75 17.42 -7.19
C ASP A 58 0.67 18.48 -8.30
N GLU A 59 1.69 18.52 -9.14
CA GLU A 59 1.75 19.35 -10.35
C GLU A 59 1.59 18.50 -11.61
N THR A 60 1.43 17.19 -11.43
CA THR A 60 1.20 16.25 -12.51
C THR A 60 -0.30 16.08 -12.71
N ASN A 61 -0.76 16.08 -13.96
CA ASN A 61 -2.18 15.84 -14.26
C ASN A 61 -2.55 14.34 -14.15
N TYR A 62 -1.95 13.62 -13.21
CA TYR A 62 -2.21 12.19 -13.01
C TYR A 62 -3.47 11.97 -12.20
N THR A 63 -4.13 10.85 -12.46
CA THR A 63 -5.23 10.43 -11.59
C THR A 63 -4.67 9.81 -10.31
N VAL A 64 -5.47 9.81 -9.25
CA VAL A 64 -5.14 9.13 -8.00
C VAL A 64 -4.76 7.66 -8.22
N ASN A 65 -5.45 6.96 -9.11
CA ASN A 65 -5.16 5.56 -9.44
C ASN A 65 -3.79 5.42 -10.09
N ASP A 66 -3.40 6.37 -10.95
CA ASP A 66 -2.07 6.36 -11.58
C ASP A 66 -0.97 6.51 -10.53
N LEU A 67 -1.14 7.44 -9.59
CA LEU A 67 -0.19 7.67 -8.50
C LEU A 67 -0.04 6.44 -7.60
N GLN A 68 -1.16 5.78 -7.25
CA GLN A 68 -1.15 4.53 -6.50
C GLN A 68 -0.43 3.40 -7.25
N ASN A 69 -0.69 3.26 -8.55
CA ASN A 69 -0.05 2.26 -9.40
C ASN A 69 1.45 2.49 -9.55
N ILE A 70 1.88 3.75 -9.72
CA ILE A 70 3.30 4.13 -9.77
C ILE A 70 3.98 3.75 -8.46
N ALA A 71 3.38 4.12 -7.32
CA ALA A 71 3.93 3.79 -6.00
C ALA A 71 4.12 2.27 -5.83
N ASN A 72 3.11 1.48 -6.20
CA ASN A 72 3.19 0.02 -6.12
C ASN A 72 4.21 -0.59 -7.11
N SER A 73 4.31 -0.03 -8.32
CA SER A 73 5.27 -0.49 -9.34
C SER A 73 6.71 -0.22 -8.92
N LEU A 74 6.97 0.93 -8.30
CA LEU A 74 8.30 1.28 -7.78
C LEU A 74 8.77 0.30 -6.69
N CYS A 75 7.87 -0.17 -5.83
CA CYS A 75 8.16 -1.20 -4.84
C CYS A 75 8.60 -2.53 -5.46
N SER A 76 8.13 -2.86 -6.66
CA SER A 76 8.54 -4.06 -7.39
C SER A 76 9.87 -3.91 -8.14
N GLY A 77 10.39 -2.69 -8.28
CA GLY A 77 11.65 -2.40 -8.99
C GLY A 77 12.93 -2.55 -8.14
N PHE A 78 12.82 -3.01 -6.90
CA PHE A 78 13.97 -3.09 -5.99
C PHE A 78 14.96 -4.20 -6.38
N GLN A 79 16.06 -3.81 -7.01
CA GLN A 79 17.02 -4.73 -7.66
C GLN A 79 17.67 -5.78 -6.74
N ARG A 80 17.73 -5.54 -5.42
CA ARG A 80 18.40 -6.47 -4.48
C ARG A 80 17.50 -7.63 -4.05
N ALA A 81 16.21 -7.61 -4.39
CA ALA A 81 15.27 -8.68 -4.06
C ALA A 81 14.39 -9.00 -5.26
N THR A 82 14.05 -10.27 -5.44
CA THR A 82 13.05 -10.71 -6.43
C THR A 82 11.62 -10.66 -5.85
N ARG A 83 11.38 -9.72 -4.93
CA ARG A 83 10.12 -9.51 -4.23
C ARG A 83 9.81 -8.03 -4.17
N SER A 84 8.53 -7.69 -4.25
CA SER A 84 8.06 -6.34 -3.94
C SER A 84 8.37 -6.01 -2.47
N VAL A 85 8.92 -4.82 -2.24
CA VAL A 85 9.33 -4.32 -0.91
C VAL A 85 8.36 -3.32 -0.31
#